data_AF-A0A7V2YYM3-F1
#
_entry.id   AF-A0A7V2YYM3-F1
#
_cell.length_a   1.000
_cell.length_b   1.000
_cell.length_c   1.000
_cell.angle_alpha   90.00
_cell.angle_beta   90.00
_cell.angle_gamma   90.00
#
_symmetry.space_group_name_H-M   'P 1'
#
loop_
_entity.id
_entity.type
_entity.pdbx_description
1 polymer ?
#
loop_
_entity_poly.entity_id
_entity_poly.type
_entity_poly.pdbx_seq_one_letter_code
_entity_poly.pdbx_strand_id
1 'polypeptide(L)'
;DPAINPNRVMADVLAGAPYFGFIYKPADIPPLAPAYPTVDEILDTVAPAEIAIEQTHTIANKARADKQGWKLITYEGGQHFVGSSGAENDTTLTTILIAANRDPRMHTRYIEYLDMLQANGVETFANFSSCAAPSKWGSWGVMEYSDQPLAEAHKYRALLDWMDANYAFPPAFAADPFTKADALEDSAYSGSIAGDASDPNAGETLTFSKVSGPAWLNVAADGALSGTPANSDVGPNLFTVRVSDPGGLWDEAVMSITVLNINDAPVFTADPLTKPDASEGEAYSGSLAGDASDVDAGDTLTFSKVGGPAWLSVAPNGALSGTPGAGDAGLNTFTVRVTDAANAFDETTLRITVIAAPSPTPTPSPVTLLSDGFETNFDKWTDGGTTDWDRNTSQKYTGAYSAHAGSADNDLISDNLNTTGYSTITITFWYRDDDIDDADDIYLQLYNGSSYANRFELGNSAEDTWHQCVVTINNSGGDAQYFRSNFRIKFEGTSIDSGENLWIDDVSVTAQ
;
A
#
# COMPACT_ATOMS: atom_id res chain seq x y z
N ASP A 1 -6.12 8.63 -75.01
CA ASP A 1 -4.89 9.33 -75.41
C ASP A 1 -3.87 9.23 -74.27
N PRO A 2 -2.70 8.61 -74.47
CA PRO A 2 -1.65 8.53 -73.45
C PRO A 2 -1.17 9.90 -72.92
N ALA A 3 -1.37 10.98 -73.67
CA ALA A 3 -1.08 12.34 -73.21
C ALA A 3 -2.13 12.89 -72.21
N ILE A 4 -3.36 12.35 -72.24
CA ILE A 4 -4.50 12.78 -71.40
C ILE A 4 -4.76 11.77 -70.26
N ASN A 5 -4.47 10.49 -70.48
CA ASN A 5 -4.59 9.42 -69.50
C ASN A 5 -3.31 8.56 -69.44
N PRO A 6 -2.21 9.12 -68.92
CA PRO A 6 -0.90 8.47 -68.91
C PRO A 6 -0.88 7.19 -68.06
N ASN A 7 -1.76 7.10 -67.06
CA ASN A 7 -1.87 5.96 -66.16
C ASN A 7 -2.85 4.89 -66.64
N ARG A 8 -3.46 5.06 -67.81
CA ARG A 8 -4.49 4.16 -68.36
C ARG A 8 -5.63 3.89 -67.37
N VAL A 9 -6.05 4.91 -66.62
CA VAL A 9 -7.23 4.84 -65.75
C VAL A 9 -8.42 4.48 -66.63
N MET A 10 -8.91 3.25 -66.48
CA MET A 10 -10.10 2.81 -67.18
C MET A 10 -11.30 3.32 -66.40
N ALA A 11 -12.41 3.58 -67.11
CA ALA A 11 -13.68 3.70 -66.41
C ALA A 11 -13.93 2.39 -65.63
N ASP A 12 -14.51 2.53 -64.45
CA ASP A 12 -14.97 1.46 -63.58
C ASP A 12 -16.48 1.52 -63.36
N VAL A 13 -17.13 2.58 -63.88
CA VAL A 13 -18.56 2.83 -63.77
C VAL A 13 -19.16 3.27 -65.11
N LEU A 14 -20.42 2.88 -65.35
CA LEU A 14 -21.33 3.52 -66.29
C LEU A 14 -22.32 4.36 -65.48
N ALA A 15 -22.37 5.68 -65.73
CA ALA A 15 -23.32 6.57 -65.07
C ALA A 15 -24.50 6.90 -65.98
N GLY A 16 -25.73 6.68 -65.50
CA GLY A 16 -26.98 7.06 -66.16
C GLY A 16 -27.70 8.22 -65.49
N ALA A 17 -28.74 8.73 -66.15
CA ALA A 17 -29.69 9.72 -65.63
C ALA A 17 -31.14 9.21 -65.76
N PRO A 18 -31.51 8.14 -65.06
CA PRO A 18 -32.88 7.64 -65.11
C PRO A 18 -33.82 8.68 -64.49
N TYR A 19 -34.88 9.02 -65.20
CA TYR A 19 -35.95 9.87 -64.68
C TYR A 19 -37.27 9.22 -65.03
N PHE A 20 -38.13 8.98 -64.04
CA PHE A 20 -39.51 8.64 -64.33
C PHE A 20 -40.32 9.93 -64.47
N GLY A 21 -40.91 10.13 -65.63
CA GLY A 21 -41.64 11.35 -65.89
C GLY A 21 -41.83 11.60 -67.37
N PHE A 22 -43.05 11.95 -67.74
CA PHE A 22 -43.38 12.22 -69.13
C PHE A 22 -43.17 13.70 -69.47
N ILE A 23 -42.50 13.95 -70.60
CA ILE A 23 -42.34 15.28 -71.16
C ILE A 23 -43.49 15.51 -72.15
N TYR A 24 -44.50 16.28 -71.74
CA TYR A 24 -45.66 16.62 -72.57
C TYR A 24 -45.27 17.62 -73.66
N LYS A 25 -45.50 17.29 -74.94
CA LYS A 25 -45.30 18.19 -76.08
C LYS A 25 -46.63 18.78 -76.56
N PRO A 26 -46.65 19.84 -77.39
CA PRO A 26 -47.89 20.41 -77.88
C PRO A 26 -48.77 19.43 -78.68
N ALA A 27 -48.17 18.42 -79.32
CA ALA A 27 -48.91 17.35 -80.00
C ALA A 27 -49.63 16.41 -79.01
N ASP A 28 -49.15 16.34 -77.78
CA ASP A 28 -49.74 15.58 -76.67
C ASP A 28 -50.80 16.41 -75.92
N ILE A 29 -50.94 17.70 -76.24
CA ILE A 29 -51.97 18.62 -75.76
C ILE A 29 -53.01 18.79 -76.89
N PRO A 30 -54.16 18.10 -76.84
CA PRO A 30 -55.08 18.09 -77.97
C PRO A 30 -55.72 19.47 -78.22
N PRO A 31 -55.84 19.94 -79.48
CA PRO A 31 -56.50 21.21 -79.79
C PRO A 31 -58.00 21.25 -79.41
N LEU A 32 -58.70 20.10 -79.36
CA LEU A 32 -60.13 19.95 -79.00
C LEU A 32 -60.47 18.50 -78.49
N ALA A 33 -60.24 18.19 -77.19
CA ALA A 33 -60.75 17.06 -76.36
C ALA A 33 -60.30 15.58 -76.62
N PRO A 34 -60.28 14.70 -75.58
CA PRO A 34 -60.99 14.81 -74.29
C PRO A 34 -60.07 15.17 -73.13
N ALA A 35 -60.23 16.39 -72.61
CA ALA A 35 -59.64 16.89 -71.36
C ALA A 35 -58.09 16.84 -71.23
N TYR A 36 -57.56 17.70 -70.37
CA TYR A 36 -56.19 17.55 -69.88
C TYR A 36 -56.08 16.23 -69.09
N PRO A 37 -54.88 15.62 -69.00
CA PRO A 37 -54.70 14.46 -68.14
C PRO A 37 -55.08 14.81 -66.70
N THR A 38 -55.76 13.92 -66.02
CA THR A 38 -56.05 14.08 -64.59
C THR A 38 -54.84 13.69 -63.75
N VAL A 39 -54.80 14.16 -62.50
CA VAL A 39 -53.77 13.72 -61.53
C VAL A 39 -53.81 12.20 -61.35
N ASP A 40 -55.00 11.59 -61.37
CA ASP A 40 -55.19 10.15 -61.28
C ASP A 40 -54.59 9.42 -62.49
N GLU A 41 -54.86 9.88 -63.72
CA GLU A 41 -54.26 9.30 -64.92
C GLU A 41 -52.73 9.42 -64.90
N ILE A 42 -52.19 10.56 -64.45
CA ILE A 42 -50.74 10.75 -64.34
C ILE A 42 -50.13 9.76 -63.35
N LEU A 43 -50.69 9.66 -62.14
CA LEU A 43 -50.08 8.87 -61.08
C LEU A 43 -50.36 7.38 -61.21
N ASP A 44 -51.54 6.99 -61.70
CA ASP A 44 -51.95 5.58 -61.70
C ASP A 44 -51.73 4.89 -63.06
N THR A 45 -51.54 5.66 -64.13
CA THR A 45 -51.29 5.10 -65.48
C THR A 45 -49.96 5.56 -66.06
N VAL A 46 -49.70 6.88 -66.12
CA VAL A 46 -48.50 7.40 -66.80
C VAL A 46 -47.24 7.09 -66.01
N ALA A 47 -47.19 7.41 -64.72
CA ALA A 47 -45.98 7.22 -63.90
C ALA A 47 -45.51 5.75 -63.87
N PRO A 48 -46.37 4.74 -63.65
CA PRO A 48 -45.94 3.33 -63.70
C PRO A 48 -45.46 2.91 -65.09
N ALA A 49 -46.09 3.41 -66.16
CA ALA A 49 -45.65 3.13 -67.53
C ALA A 49 -44.26 3.72 -67.82
N GLU A 50 -44.00 4.95 -67.35
CA GLU A 50 -42.68 5.58 -67.47
C GLU A 50 -41.61 4.82 -66.65
N ILE A 51 -41.93 4.36 -65.44
CA ILE A 51 -41.01 3.51 -64.65
C ILE A 51 -40.67 2.22 -65.41
N ALA A 52 -41.64 1.59 -66.09
CA ALA A 52 -41.40 0.39 -66.89
C ALA A 52 -40.55 0.66 -68.15
N ILE A 53 -40.69 1.84 -68.76
CA ILE A 53 -39.81 2.29 -69.86
C ILE A 53 -38.38 2.48 -69.32
N GLU A 54 -38.23 3.18 -68.20
CA GLU A 54 -36.92 3.40 -67.56
C GLU A 54 -36.28 2.09 -67.09
N GLN A 55 -37.07 1.10 -66.69
CA GLN A 55 -36.57 -0.25 -66.41
C GLN A 55 -35.89 -0.85 -67.64
N THR A 56 -36.50 -0.70 -68.82
CA THR A 56 -35.93 -1.22 -70.07
C THR A 56 -34.59 -0.53 -70.38
N HIS A 57 -34.49 0.78 -70.17
CA HIS A 57 -33.24 1.53 -70.31
C HIS A 57 -32.18 1.09 -69.29
N THR A 58 -32.59 0.89 -68.04
CA THR A 58 -31.71 0.46 -66.93
C THR A 58 -31.13 -0.93 -67.20
N ILE A 59 -31.95 -1.89 -67.62
CA ILE A 59 -31.50 -3.24 -68.01
C ILE A 59 -30.49 -3.16 -69.16
N ALA A 60 -30.78 -2.35 -70.19
CA ALA A 60 -29.89 -2.19 -71.33
C ALA A 60 -28.53 -1.57 -70.92
N ASN A 61 -28.54 -0.58 -70.02
CA ASN A 61 -27.34 0.03 -69.49
C ASN A 61 -26.56 -0.93 -68.58
N LYS A 62 -27.24 -1.70 -67.73
CA LYS A 62 -26.60 -2.73 -66.90
C LYS A 62 -25.90 -3.77 -67.76
N ALA A 63 -26.55 -4.24 -68.82
CA ALA A 63 -25.94 -5.18 -69.76
C ALA A 63 -24.71 -4.60 -70.50
N ARG A 64 -24.65 -3.27 -70.68
CA ARG A 64 -23.45 -2.60 -71.23
C ARG A 64 -22.34 -2.50 -70.20
N ALA A 65 -22.67 -2.15 -68.95
CA ALA A 65 -21.73 -2.08 -67.84
C ALA A 65 -21.09 -3.45 -67.58
N ASP A 66 -21.91 -4.51 -67.53
CA ASP A 66 -21.45 -5.88 -67.27
C ASP A 66 -20.47 -6.40 -68.33
N LYS A 67 -20.67 -6.03 -69.61
CA LYS A 67 -19.72 -6.38 -70.69
C LYS A 67 -18.33 -5.79 -70.48
N GLN A 68 -18.22 -4.71 -69.72
CA GLN A 68 -16.96 -4.03 -69.41
C GLN A 68 -16.47 -4.34 -67.99
N GLY A 69 -17.23 -5.08 -67.18
CA GLY A 69 -16.96 -5.27 -65.75
C GLY A 69 -17.14 -3.98 -64.93
N TRP A 70 -17.96 -3.04 -65.41
CA TRP A 70 -18.25 -1.78 -64.73
C TRP A 70 -19.45 -1.90 -63.82
N LYS A 71 -19.46 -1.08 -62.76
CA LYS A 71 -20.67 -0.85 -61.96
C LYS A 71 -21.65 0.01 -62.75
N LEU A 72 -22.95 -0.16 -62.51
CA LEU A 72 -23.95 0.78 -62.97
C LEU A 72 -24.30 1.74 -61.81
N ILE A 73 -24.13 3.04 -62.04
CA ILE A 73 -24.53 4.08 -61.10
C ILE A 73 -25.42 5.10 -61.81
N THR A 74 -25.98 6.02 -61.04
CA THR A 74 -26.61 7.23 -61.59
C THR A 74 -25.80 8.45 -61.16
N TYR A 75 -25.67 9.44 -62.03
CA TYR A 75 -25.10 10.74 -61.66
C TYR A 75 -26.19 11.76 -61.31
N GLU A 76 -27.41 11.50 -61.77
CA GLU A 76 -28.64 12.19 -61.42
C GLU A 76 -29.83 11.25 -61.63
N GLY A 77 -30.99 11.59 -61.10
CA GLY A 77 -32.24 10.90 -61.39
C GLY A 77 -33.35 11.27 -60.44
N GLY A 78 -34.54 10.75 -60.70
CA GLY A 78 -35.73 11.03 -59.89
C GLY A 78 -36.97 11.21 -60.76
N GLN A 79 -37.79 12.20 -60.41
CA GLN A 79 -39.07 12.44 -61.07
C GLN A 79 -39.05 13.73 -61.90
N HIS A 80 -39.57 13.70 -63.13
CA HIS A 80 -39.64 14.89 -63.98
C HIS A 80 -40.89 14.96 -64.88
N PHE A 81 -41.97 15.56 -64.36
CA PHE A 81 -43.22 15.86 -65.09
C PHE A 81 -43.21 17.32 -65.53
N VAL A 82 -43.13 17.57 -66.84
CA VAL A 82 -43.08 18.92 -67.39
C VAL A 82 -43.69 18.99 -68.79
N GLY A 83 -44.15 20.17 -69.18
CA GLY A 83 -44.35 20.49 -70.59
C GLY A 83 -43.02 20.80 -71.29
N SER A 84 -42.94 20.60 -72.60
CA SER A 84 -41.82 21.07 -73.42
C SER A 84 -42.29 21.57 -74.78
N SER A 85 -41.39 22.22 -75.52
CA SER A 85 -41.64 22.64 -76.90
C SER A 85 -42.86 23.57 -77.06
N GLY A 86 -43.17 24.36 -76.03
CA GLY A 86 -44.30 25.28 -75.96
C GLY A 86 -45.37 24.85 -74.96
N ALA A 87 -45.50 23.55 -74.68
CA ALA A 87 -46.45 22.99 -73.72
C ALA A 87 -46.22 23.47 -72.28
N GLU A 88 -44.97 23.79 -71.93
CA GLU A 88 -44.63 24.40 -70.63
C GLU A 88 -45.34 25.74 -70.42
N ASN A 89 -45.76 26.43 -71.47
CA ASN A 89 -46.46 27.70 -71.35
C ASN A 89 -47.99 27.53 -71.15
N ASP A 90 -48.50 26.30 -71.14
CA ASP A 90 -49.88 25.98 -70.77
C ASP A 90 -50.01 25.94 -69.24
N THR A 91 -50.71 26.93 -68.68
CA THR A 91 -50.91 27.06 -67.25
C THR A 91 -51.75 25.93 -66.66
N THR A 92 -52.74 25.42 -67.39
CA THR A 92 -53.63 24.36 -66.92
C THR A 92 -52.86 23.05 -66.77
N LEU A 93 -52.09 22.69 -67.79
CA LEU A 93 -51.21 21.53 -67.74
C LEU A 93 -50.19 21.68 -66.61
N THR A 94 -49.53 22.84 -66.51
CA THR A 94 -48.54 23.09 -65.46
C THR A 94 -49.14 22.91 -64.06
N THR A 95 -50.36 23.43 -63.81
CA THR A 95 -51.06 23.25 -62.54
C THR A 95 -51.34 21.78 -62.23
N ILE A 96 -51.75 21.00 -63.23
CA ILE A 96 -52.03 19.56 -63.07
C ILE A 96 -50.75 18.79 -62.74
N LEU A 97 -49.64 19.05 -63.43
CA LEU A 97 -48.36 18.36 -63.18
C LEU A 97 -47.79 18.71 -61.79
N ILE A 98 -47.95 19.96 -61.35
CA ILE A 98 -47.61 20.38 -59.98
C ILE A 98 -48.50 19.66 -58.96
N ALA A 99 -49.81 19.54 -59.23
CA ALA A 99 -50.74 18.83 -58.36
C ALA A 99 -50.37 17.34 -58.25
N ALA A 100 -50.02 16.68 -59.36
CA ALA A 100 -49.54 15.30 -59.35
C ALA A 100 -48.25 15.14 -58.54
N ASN A 101 -47.31 16.09 -58.66
CA ASN A 101 -46.07 16.10 -57.88
C ASN A 101 -46.32 16.22 -56.36
N ARG A 102 -47.37 16.93 -55.95
CA ARG A 102 -47.74 17.14 -54.54
C ARG A 102 -48.70 16.08 -54.00
N ASP A 103 -49.19 15.16 -54.83
CA ASP A 103 -50.13 14.13 -54.40
C ASP A 103 -49.41 13.09 -53.50
N PRO A 104 -50.03 12.61 -52.40
CA PRO A 104 -49.44 11.61 -51.53
C PRO A 104 -49.00 10.32 -52.25
N ARG A 105 -49.66 9.92 -53.35
CA ARG A 105 -49.29 8.74 -54.15
C ARG A 105 -47.91 8.89 -54.81
N MET A 106 -47.37 10.11 -54.93
CA MET A 106 -46.01 10.33 -55.42
C MET A 106 -44.97 9.62 -54.56
N HIS A 107 -45.23 9.48 -53.24
CA HIS A 107 -44.39 8.66 -52.35
C HIS A 107 -44.26 7.24 -52.88
N THR A 108 -45.37 6.57 -53.14
CA THR A 108 -45.41 5.19 -53.65
C THR A 108 -44.70 5.08 -55.00
N ARG A 109 -44.89 6.02 -55.92
CA ARG A 109 -44.21 6.00 -57.23
C ARG A 109 -42.70 6.16 -57.12
N TYR A 110 -42.23 6.95 -56.16
CA TYR A 110 -40.81 7.09 -55.90
C TYR A 110 -40.20 5.81 -55.33
N ILE A 111 -40.89 5.12 -54.41
CA ILE A 111 -40.48 3.80 -53.91
C ILE A 111 -40.40 2.79 -55.05
N GLU A 112 -41.44 2.66 -55.87
CA GLU A 112 -41.47 1.75 -57.03
C GLU A 112 -40.29 2.01 -57.99
N TYR A 113 -39.95 3.28 -58.21
CA TYR A 113 -38.82 3.69 -59.02
C TYR A 113 -37.46 3.28 -58.41
N LEU A 114 -37.26 3.51 -57.11
CA LEU A 114 -36.02 3.12 -56.41
C LEU A 114 -35.83 1.60 -56.37
N ASP A 115 -36.92 0.86 -56.07
CA ASP A 115 -36.94 -0.60 -56.10
C ASP A 115 -36.59 -1.13 -57.50
N MET A 116 -37.13 -0.50 -58.54
CA MET A 116 -36.79 -0.84 -59.92
C MET A 116 -35.30 -0.62 -60.19
N LEU A 117 -34.71 0.50 -59.80
CA LEU A 117 -33.27 0.74 -60.02
C LEU A 117 -32.41 -0.31 -59.31
N GLN A 118 -32.69 -0.56 -58.03
CA GLN A 118 -31.94 -1.53 -57.22
C GLN A 118 -32.08 -2.95 -57.79
N ALA A 119 -33.30 -3.39 -58.12
CA ALA A 119 -33.57 -4.70 -58.70
C ALA A 119 -32.87 -4.93 -60.05
N ASN A 120 -32.58 -3.85 -60.79
CA ASN A 120 -31.91 -3.90 -62.08
C ASN A 120 -30.41 -3.54 -62.01
N GLY A 121 -29.84 -3.57 -60.81
CA GLY A 121 -28.39 -3.59 -60.59
C GLY A 121 -27.72 -2.22 -60.60
N VAL A 122 -28.46 -1.16 -60.29
CA VAL A 122 -27.88 0.15 -59.95
C VAL A 122 -27.29 0.07 -58.54
N GLU A 123 -25.98 0.29 -58.40
CA GLU A 123 -25.27 0.22 -57.11
C GLU A 123 -25.30 1.53 -56.33
N THR A 124 -25.41 2.67 -57.01
CA THR A 124 -25.44 3.99 -56.37
C THR A 124 -26.45 4.90 -57.07
N PHE A 125 -27.38 5.42 -56.28
CA PHE A 125 -28.37 6.37 -56.74
C PHE A 125 -28.02 7.81 -56.30
N ALA A 126 -27.63 8.66 -57.26
CA ALA A 126 -27.46 10.09 -57.04
C ALA A 126 -28.78 10.79 -57.37
N ASN A 127 -29.58 11.06 -56.34
CA ASN A 127 -30.85 11.75 -56.52
C ASN A 127 -30.65 13.22 -56.92
N PHE A 128 -31.25 13.65 -58.03
CA PHE A 128 -31.28 15.08 -58.35
C PHE A 128 -32.22 15.80 -57.37
N SER A 129 -31.73 16.88 -56.75
CA SER A 129 -32.57 17.69 -55.86
C SER A 129 -32.28 19.18 -56.03
N SER A 130 -33.32 19.95 -56.32
CA SER A 130 -33.33 21.41 -56.29
C SER A 130 -34.41 21.89 -55.34
N CYS A 131 -34.02 22.50 -54.22
CA CYS A 131 -34.95 23.02 -53.22
C CYS A 131 -35.52 24.38 -53.66
N ALA A 132 -36.55 24.34 -54.51
CA ALA A 132 -37.21 25.51 -55.06
C ALA A 132 -38.68 25.24 -55.38
N ALA A 133 -39.47 26.31 -55.40
CA ALA A 133 -40.89 26.23 -55.78
C ALA A 133 -41.05 25.71 -57.22
N PRO A 134 -42.01 24.80 -57.47
CA PRO A 134 -42.30 24.31 -58.82
C PRO A 134 -42.65 25.45 -59.76
N SER A 135 -42.27 25.30 -61.03
CA SER A 135 -42.58 26.27 -62.08
C SER A 135 -42.97 25.56 -63.37
N LYS A 136 -43.23 26.34 -64.42
CA LYS A 136 -43.41 25.79 -65.77
C LYS A 136 -42.23 24.95 -66.26
N TRP A 137 -41.04 25.14 -65.69
CA TRP A 137 -39.86 24.36 -66.02
C TRP A 137 -39.78 23.03 -65.27
N GLY A 138 -40.77 22.68 -64.44
CA GLY A 138 -40.86 21.40 -63.75
C GLY A 138 -40.78 21.52 -62.23
N SER A 139 -40.83 20.35 -61.58
CA SER A 139 -40.68 20.16 -60.12
C SER A 139 -39.54 19.18 -59.84
N TRP A 140 -38.32 19.71 -59.81
CA TRP A 140 -37.09 18.90 -59.79
C TRP A 140 -36.61 18.49 -58.39
N GLY A 141 -37.10 19.15 -57.34
CA GLY A 141 -36.70 18.87 -55.96
C GLY A 141 -37.47 17.75 -55.33
N VAL A 142 -36.87 17.09 -54.35
CA VAL A 142 -37.59 16.23 -53.40
C VAL A 142 -38.29 17.04 -52.30
N MET A 143 -37.89 18.31 -52.14
CA MET A 143 -38.53 19.33 -51.33
C MET A 143 -38.63 20.64 -52.14
N GLU A 144 -39.67 21.43 -51.89
CA GLU A 144 -39.91 22.73 -52.55
C GLU A 144 -39.27 23.91 -51.80
N TYR A 145 -39.01 23.75 -50.49
CA TYR A 145 -38.37 24.73 -49.61
C TYR A 145 -37.75 24.01 -48.39
N SER A 146 -36.77 24.65 -47.73
CA SER A 146 -35.84 23.97 -46.81
C SER A 146 -36.48 23.48 -45.50
N ASP A 147 -37.57 24.11 -45.06
CA ASP A 147 -38.33 23.76 -43.86
C ASP A 147 -39.70 23.13 -44.20
N GLN A 148 -39.82 22.50 -45.39
CA GLN A 148 -41.03 21.80 -45.78
C GLN A 148 -41.39 20.69 -44.78
N PRO A 149 -42.62 20.68 -44.24
CA PRO A 149 -43.06 19.60 -43.35
C PRO A 149 -42.91 18.23 -44.01
N LEU A 150 -42.30 17.26 -43.31
CA LEU A 150 -42.06 15.92 -43.84
C LEU A 150 -43.35 15.22 -44.31
N ALA A 151 -44.48 15.51 -43.65
CA ALA A 151 -45.80 15.02 -44.04
C ALA A 151 -46.23 15.47 -45.44
N GLU A 152 -45.73 16.60 -45.93
CA GLU A 152 -46.03 17.17 -47.26
C GLU A 152 -44.90 16.88 -48.28
N ALA A 153 -43.68 16.60 -47.81
CA ALA A 153 -42.52 16.33 -48.64
C ALA A 153 -42.47 14.86 -49.12
N HIS A 154 -43.48 14.41 -49.85
CA HIS A 154 -43.69 13.00 -50.18
C HIS A 154 -42.52 12.30 -50.89
N LYS A 155 -41.81 12.99 -51.79
CA LYS A 155 -40.61 12.44 -52.47
C LYS A 155 -39.42 12.31 -51.52
N TYR A 156 -39.18 13.31 -50.68
CA TYR A 156 -38.13 13.28 -49.67
C TYR A 156 -38.40 12.18 -48.62
N ARG A 157 -39.65 12.08 -48.15
CA ARG A 157 -40.09 11.01 -47.28
C ARG A 157 -39.89 9.63 -47.91
N ALA A 158 -40.17 9.46 -49.20
CA ALA A 158 -39.94 8.20 -49.88
C ALA A 158 -38.44 7.82 -49.94
N LEU A 159 -37.54 8.78 -50.14
CA LEU A 159 -36.10 8.52 -50.06
C LEU A 159 -35.69 8.03 -48.66
N LEU A 160 -36.15 8.71 -47.61
CA LEU A 160 -35.86 8.32 -46.22
C LEU A 160 -36.43 6.92 -45.92
N ASP A 161 -37.73 6.71 -46.18
CA ASP A 161 -38.40 5.43 -45.94
C ASP A 161 -37.73 4.28 -46.72
N TRP A 162 -37.31 4.53 -47.97
CA TRP A 162 -36.61 3.53 -48.78
C TRP A 162 -35.21 3.23 -48.24
N MET A 163 -34.47 4.25 -47.81
CA MET A 163 -33.15 4.09 -47.20
C MET A 163 -33.26 3.27 -45.90
N ASP A 164 -34.20 3.62 -45.02
CA ASP A 164 -34.44 2.91 -43.77
C ASP A 164 -34.86 1.45 -43.99
N ALA A 165 -35.61 1.17 -45.06
CA ALA A 165 -36.04 -0.19 -45.39
C ALA A 165 -34.94 -1.05 -46.03
N ASN A 166 -33.92 -0.44 -46.65
CA ASN A 166 -32.92 -1.15 -47.45
C ASN A 166 -31.49 -1.08 -46.88
N TYR A 167 -31.24 -0.20 -45.92
CA TYR A 167 -29.93 -0.03 -45.28
C TYR A 167 -30.08 0.02 -43.76
N ALA A 168 -29.22 -0.74 -43.08
CA ALA A 168 -28.98 -0.56 -41.66
C ALA A 168 -27.92 0.52 -41.48
N PHE A 169 -28.19 1.48 -40.61
CA PHE A 169 -27.24 2.49 -40.18
C PHE A 169 -26.72 2.10 -38.79
N PRO A 170 -25.42 2.29 -38.51
CA PRO A 170 -24.94 2.02 -37.16
C PRO A 170 -25.57 3.01 -36.17
N PRO A 171 -25.80 2.57 -34.92
CA PRO A 171 -26.07 3.51 -33.84
C PRO A 171 -24.84 4.39 -33.62
N ALA A 172 -25.02 5.56 -33.02
CA ALA A 172 -23.92 6.46 -32.69
C ALA A 172 -24.09 7.09 -31.31
N PHE A 173 -23.00 7.23 -30.57
CA PHE A 173 -22.97 8.09 -29.39
C PHE A 173 -23.09 9.57 -29.80
N ALA A 174 -23.80 10.36 -29.01
CA ALA A 174 -24.00 11.79 -29.26
C ALA A 174 -22.70 12.62 -29.09
N ALA A 175 -21.72 12.09 -28.35
CA ALA A 175 -20.41 12.68 -28.15
C ALA A 175 -19.35 11.61 -27.87
N ASP A 176 -18.13 11.81 -28.39
CA ASP A 176 -16.94 11.04 -28.05
C ASP A 176 -15.73 11.99 -27.93
N PRO A 177 -15.12 12.16 -26.73
CA PRO A 177 -15.48 11.54 -25.44
C PRO A 177 -16.68 12.22 -24.76
N PHE A 178 -17.23 11.57 -23.73
CA PHE A 178 -18.25 12.15 -22.84
C PHE A 178 -18.01 11.82 -21.36
N THR A 179 -18.69 12.54 -20.47
CA THR A 179 -18.53 12.43 -19.01
C THR A 179 -19.86 12.10 -18.32
N LYS A 180 -19.81 11.29 -17.27
CA LYS A 180 -20.93 11.11 -16.33
C LYS A 180 -20.65 11.78 -15.00
N ALA A 181 -21.66 11.79 -14.13
CA ALA A 181 -21.55 12.35 -12.78
C ALA A 181 -20.46 11.64 -11.99
N ASP A 182 -19.82 12.38 -11.09
CA ASP A 182 -18.79 11.84 -10.21
C ASP A 182 -19.34 10.70 -9.34
N ALA A 183 -18.50 9.71 -9.07
CA ALA A 183 -18.76 8.67 -8.10
C ALA A 183 -18.07 9.01 -6.77
N LEU A 184 -18.59 8.48 -5.68
CA LEU A 184 -17.90 8.48 -4.39
C LEU A 184 -17.35 7.07 -4.19
N GLU A 185 -16.11 6.95 -3.73
CA GLU A 185 -15.60 5.65 -3.32
C GLU A 185 -16.45 5.04 -2.19
N ASP A 186 -16.42 3.71 -2.10
CA ASP A 186 -17.17 2.90 -1.14
C ASP A 186 -18.69 3.07 -1.17
N SER A 187 -19.18 3.88 -2.09
CA SER A 187 -20.59 4.19 -2.27
C SER A 187 -21.10 3.56 -3.57
N ALA A 188 -22.31 3.02 -3.52
CA ALA A 188 -22.96 2.51 -4.71
C ALA A 188 -23.20 3.64 -5.72
N TYR A 189 -22.64 3.50 -6.92
CA TYR A 189 -22.88 4.35 -8.08
C TYR A 189 -24.06 3.81 -8.90
N SER A 190 -24.87 4.72 -9.42
CA SER A 190 -25.96 4.41 -10.34
C SER A 190 -26.11 5.49 -11.40
N GLY A 191 -26.32 5.10 -12.66
CA GLY A 191 -26.53 6.03 -13.76
C GLY A 191 -27.06 5.33 -15.01
N SER A 192 -27.04 6.01 -16.15
CA SER A 192 -27.40 5.40 -17.44
C SER A 192 -26.65 6.05 -18.60
N ILE A 193 -26.36 5.26 -19.64
CA ILE A 193 -25.88 5.70 -20.96
C ILE A 193 -26.93 5.55 -22.07
N ALA A 194 -28.16 5.13 -21.74
CA ALA A 194 -29.19 4.83 -22.73
C ALA A 194 -29.64 6.06 -23.54
N GLY A 195 -29.50 7.27 -22.96
CA GLY A 195 -29.84 8.53 -23.61
C GLY A 195 -28.66 9.21 -24.33
N ASP A 196 -27.48 8.60 -24.31
CA ASP A 196 -26.25 9.17 -24.88
C ASP A 196 -25.94 8.61 -26.26
N ALA A 197 -26.76 7.69 -26.76
CA ALA A 197 -26.68 7.15 -28.11
C ALA A 197 -28.05 7.20 -28.79
N SER A 198 -28.02 7.25 -30.11
CA SER A 198 -29.20 7.21 -30.97
C SER A 198 -28.91 6.42 -32.23
N ASP A 199 -29.97 5.89 -32.82
CA ASP A 199 -29.90 5.17 -34.08
C ASP A 199 -30.81 5.84 -35.12
N PRO A 200 -30.32 6.09 -36.35
CA PRO A 200 -31.18 6.56 -37.44
C PRO A 200 -32.37 5.63 -37.73
N ASN A 201 -32.23 4.32 -37.51
CA ASN A 201 -33.29 3.34 -37.69
C ASN A 201 -34.29 3.42 -36.51
N ALA A 202 -35.41 4.11 -36.75
CA ALA A 202 -36.40 4.37 -35.71
C ALA A 202 -37.07 3.08 -35.18
N GLY A 203 -37.19 2.99 -33.85
CA GLY A 203 -37.90 1.91 -33.17
C GLY A 203 -37.04 0.69 -32.81
N GLU A 204 -35.76 0.71 -33.16
CA GLU A 204 -34.82 -0.33 -32.75
C GLU A 204 -34.42 -0.20 -31.27
N THR A 205 -34.25 -1.34 -30.60
CA THR A 205 -33.77 -1.38 -29.22
C THR A 205 -32.25 -1.53 -29.23
N LEU A 206 -31.57 -0.49 -28.75
CA LEU A 206 -30.11 -0.49 -28.65
C LEU A 206 -29.64 -1.29 -27.44
N THR A 207 -28.52 -1.96 -27.62
CA THR A 207 -27.85 -2.74 -26.58
C THR A 207 -26.51 -2.12 -26.24
N PHE A 208 -26.20 -2.03 -24.94
CA PHE A 208 -25.00 -1.39 -24.44
C PHE A 208 -24.07 -2.38 -23.76
N SER A 209 -22.77 -2.10 -23.79
CA SER A 209 -21.78 -2.92 -23.07
C SER A 209 -20.53 -2.12 -22.71
N LYS A 210 -19.79 -2.63 -21.71
CA LYS A 210 -18.42 -2.17 -21.39
C LYS A 210 -17.43 -3.00 -22.20
N VAL A 211 -16.64 -2.35 -23.04
CA VAL A 211 -15.55 -2.99 -23.80
C VAL A 211 -14.27 -3.04 -22.96
N SER A 212 -13.94 -1.94 -22.29
CA SER A 212 -12.76 -1.86 -21.42
C SER A 212 -12.92 -0.80 -20.32
N GLY A 213 -12.04 -0.83 -19.32
CA GLY A 213 -11.99 0.14 -18.22
C GLY A 213 -11.99 -0.54 -16.84
N PRO A 214 -11.95 0.25 -15.76
CA PRO A 214 -11.97 -0.23 -14.38
C PRO A 214 -13.08 -1.25 -14.08
N ALA A 215 -12.77 -2.20 -13.19
CA ALA A 215 -13.66 -3.33 -12.91
C ALA A 215 -14.93 -2.93 -12.16
N TRP A 216 -14.87 -1.87 -11.35
CA TRP A 216 -15.94 -1.46 -10.44
C TRP A 216 -17.24 -1.10 -11.14
N LEU A 217 -17.19 -0.61 -12.38
CA LEU A 217 -18.38 -0.20 -13.14
C LEU A 217 -18.91 -1.34 -14.01
N ASN A 218 -20.18 -1.69 -13.83
CA ASN A 218 -20.96 -2.54 -14.71
C ASN A 218 -21.80 -1.70 -15.69
N VAL A 219 -21.88 -2.15 -16.94
CA VAL A 219 -22.74 -1.59 -17.99
C VAL A 219 -23.70 -2.69 -18.42
N ALA A 220 -24.98 -2.54 -18.08
CA ALA A 220 -26.02 -3.46 -18.49
C ALA A 220 -26.45 -3.24 -19.94
N ALA A 221 -27.09 -4.25 -20.54
CA ALA A 221 -27.52 -4.22 -21.94
C ALA A 221 -28.52 -3.09 -22.24
N ASP A 222 -29.31 -2.65 -21.26
CA ASP A 222 -30.25 -1.52 -21.37
C ASP A 222 -29.57 -0.15 -21.13
N GLY A 223 -28.25 -0.13 -20.97
CA GLY A 223 -27.48 1.07 -20.69
C GLY A 223 -27.49 1.50 -19.22
N ALA A 224 -28.09 0.73 -18.29
CA ALA A 224 -27.97 1.02 -16.87
C ALA A 224 -26.53 0.83 -16.38
N LEU A 225 -26.06 1.80 -15.58
CA LEU A 225 -24.74 1.79 -14.95
C LEU A 225 -24.88 1.47 -13.47
N SER A 226 -24.03 0.58 -12.95
CA SER A 226 -23.98 0.25 -11.53
C SER A 226 -22.57 -0.14 -11.09
N GLY A 227 -22.23 0.04 -9.81
CA GLY A 227 -20.91 -0.33 -9.30
C GLY A 227 -20.61 0.28 -7.93
N THR A 228 -19.48 -0.11 -7.35
CA THR A 228 -18.92 0.52 -6.14
C THR A 228 -17.41 0.64 -6.33
N PRO A 229 -16.87 1.84 -6.58
CA PRO A 229 -15.43 2.04 -6.69
C PRO A 229 -14.75 1.90 -5.32
N ALA A 230 -13.49 1.44 -5.30
CA ALA A 230 -12.64 1.35 -4.12
C ALA A 230 -11.57 2.47 -4.11
N ASN A 231 -10.75 2.59 -3.06
CA ASN A 231 -9.67 3.61 -3.03
C ASN A 231 -8.67 3.49 -4.18
N SER A 232 -8.47 2.28 -4.72
CA SER A 232 -7.63 2.10 -5.91
C SER A 232 -8.19 2.77 -7.17
N ASP A 233 -9.47 3.12 -7.16
CA ASP A 233 -10.18 3.77 -8.26
C ASP A 233 -10.28 5.30 -8.08
N VAL A 234 -9.81 5.89 -6.98
CA VAL A 234 -9.89 7.35 -6.74
C VAL A 234 -9.20 8.13 -7.86
N GLY A 235 -9.88 9.17 -8.36
CA GLY A 235 -9.46 9.99 -9.47
C GLY A 235 -10.17 9.69 -10.80
N PRO A 236 -9.62 10.13 -11.95
CA PRO A 236 -10.28 9.99 -13.24
C PRO A 236 -10.24 8.55 -13.76
N ASN A 237 -11.43 7.98 -14.00
CA ASN A 237 -11.61 6.65 -14.57
C ASN A 237 -12.11 6.79 -16.01
N LEU A 238 -11.53 5.98 -16.92
CA LEU A 238 -11.90 5.95 -18.34
C LEU A 238 -12.44 4.57 -18.72
N PHE A 239 -13.55 4.56 -19.45
CA PHE A 239 -14.22 3.36 -19.93
C PHE A 239 -14.45 3.46 -21.43
N THR A 240 -14.16 2.39 -22.16
CA THR A 240 -14.66 2.24 -23.54
C THR A 240 -16.00 1.54 -23.46
N VAL A 241 -17.07 2.21 -23.91
CA VAL A 241 -18.42 1.64 -23.97
C VAL A 241 -18.85 1.48 -25.42
N ARG A 242 -19.68 0.47 -25.68
CA ARG A 242 -20.22 0.17 -27.01
C ARG A 242 -21.73 0.24 -26.99
N VAL A 243 -22.30 0.80 -28.05
CA VAL A 243 -23.72 0.67 -28.40
C VAL A 243 -23.85 -0.20 -29.64
N SER A 244 -24.85 -1.07 -29.70
CA SER A 244 -25.10 -1.96 -30.84
C SER A 244 -26.58 -2.07 -31.17
N ASP A 245 -26.89 -2.09 -32.46
CA ASP A 245 -28.24 -2.31 -32.97
C ASP A 245 -28.55 -3.83 -33.05
N PRO A 246 -29.81 -4.22 -33.29
CA PRO A 246 -30.19 -5.61 -33.54
C PRO A 246 -29.57 -6.21 -34.82
N GLY A 247 -29.13 -5.38 -35.76
CA GLY A 247 -28.42 -5.77 -36.99
C GLY A 247 -26.94 -6.15 -36.76
N GLY A 248 -26.40 -5.87 -35.58
CA GLY A 248 -25.01 -6.10 -35.21
C GLY A 248 -24.04 -4.99 -35.62
N LEU A 249 -24.53 -3.85 -36.13
CA LEU A 249 -23.72 -2.66 -36.28
C LEU A 249 -23.54 -1.99 -34.91
N TRP A 250 -22.46 -1.23 -34.77
CA TRP A 250 -22.05 -0.71 -33.47
C TRP A 250 -21.21 0.56 -33.59
N ASP A 251 -21.16 1.28 -32.48
CA ASP A 251 -20.28 2.42 -32.25
C ASP A 251 -19.68 2.33 -30.84
N GLU A 252 -18.49 2.92 -30.66
CA GLU A 252 -17.76 2.93 -29.40
C GLU A 252 -17.37 4.37 -29.02
N ALA A 253 -17.43 4.69 -27.73
CA ALA A 253 -17.02 5.99 -27.23
C ALA A 253 -16.27 5.86 -25.89
N VAL A 254 -15.45 6.86 -25.59
CA VAL A 254 -14.76 6.97 -24.29
C VAL A 254 -15.64 7.74 -23.30
N MET A 255 -16.05 7.05 -22.26
CA MET A 255 -16.77 7.61 -21.11
C MET A 255 -15.82 7.84 -19.94
N SER A 256 -15.89 9.02 -19.30
CA SER A 256 -15.15 9.30 -18.07
C SER A 256 -16.05 9.50 -16.85
N ILE A 257 -15.61 8.99 -15.71
CA ILE A 257 -16.20 9.19 -14.38
C ILE A 257 -15.06 9.55 -13.43
N THR A 258 -15.16 10.63 -12.67
CA THR A 258 -14.21 10.90 -11.57
C THR A 258 -14.72 10.26 -10.30
N VAL A 259 -13.89 9.44 -9.65
CA VAL A 259 -14.15 8.89 -8.31
C VAL A 259 -13.54 9.85 -7.29
N LEU A 260 -14.37 10.31 -6.37
CA LEU A 260 -13.98 11.19 -5.27
C LEU A 260 -13.71 10.36 -4.02
N ASN A 261 -12.63 10.69 -3.32
CA ASN A 261 -12.21 10.05 -2.07
C ASN A 261 -13.21 10.35 -0.94
N ILE A 262 -13.46 9.35 -0.10
CA ILE A 262 -14.18 9.41 1.17
C ILE A 262 -13.23 8.89 2.23
N ASN A 263 -12.92 9.73 3.22
CA ASN A 263 -11.90 9.40 4.21
C ASN A 263 -12.22 8.12 4.99
N ASP A 264 -11.28 7.19 5.00
CA ASP A 264 -11.21 5.98 5.81
C ASP A 264 -10.38 6.22 7.07
N ALA A 265 -10.64 5.45 8.12
CA ALA A 265 -9.80 5.52 9.32
C ALA A 265 -8.48 4.75 9.10
N PRO A 266 -7.35 5.24 9.65
CA PRO A 266 -6.10 4.51 9.61
C PRO A 266 -6.22 3.23 10.43
N VAL A 267 -5.42 2.21 10.11
CA VAL A 267 -5.47 0.90 10.78
C VAL A 267 -4.09 0.48 11.24
N PHE A 268 -3.99 -0.01 12.49
CA PHE A 268 -2.78 -0.68 12.96
C PHE A 268 -2.61 -2.08 12.33
N THR A 269 -1.38 -2.42 11.99
CA THR A 269 -0.98 -3.70 11.38
C THR A 269 -1.20 -4.91 12.28
N ALA A 270 -1.29 -4.71 13.59
CA ALA A 270 -1.66 -5.74 14.55
C ALA A 270 -2.31 -5.14 15.81
N ASP A 271 -3.19 -5.92 16.44
CA ASP A 271 -3.62 -5.72 17.82
C ASP A 271 -3.53 -7.07 18.54
N PRO A 272 -2.56 -7.26 19.46
CA PRO A 272 -1.66 -6.26 20.05
C PRO A 272 -0.33 -6.09 19.30
N LEU A 273 0.24 -4.88 19.33
CA LEU A 273 1.63 -4.60 18.94
C LEU A 273 2.61 -5.05 20.03
N THR A 274 3.76 -5.59 19.62
CA THR A 274 4.86 -5.95 20.55
C THR A 274 6.14 -5.28 20.08
N LYS A 275 6.85 -4.62 20.99
CA LYS A 275 8.15 -3.99 20.73
C LYS A 275 9.25 -4.65 21.56
N PRO A 276 10.54 -4.43 21.22
CA PRO A 276 11.65 -4.99 21.97
C PRO A 276 11.59 -4.63 23.44
N ASP A 277 12.14 -5.51 24.27
CA ASP A 277 12.21 -5.33 25.72
C ASP A 277 13.01 -4.08 26.10
N ALA A 278 12.60 -3.44 27.19
CA ALA A 278 13.33 -2.36 27.85
C ALA A 278 14.14 -2.90 29.04
N SER A 279 15.11 -2.15 29.52
CA SER A 279 15.83 -2.45 30.76
C SER A 279 15.55 -1.37 31.79
N GLU A 280 15.29 -1.79 33.03
CA GLU A 280 15.08 -0.90 34.16
C GLU A 280 16.25 0.09 34.29
N GLY A 281 15.94 1.38 34.44
CA GLY A 281 16.93 2.45 34.60
C GLY A 281 17.61 2.90 33.31
N GLU A 282 17.40 2.20 32.19
CA GLU A 282 18.02 2.51 30.90
C GLU A 282 17.07 3.26 29.95
N ALA A 283 17.62 4.10 29.08
CA ALA A 283 16.82 4.80 28.08
C ALA A 283 16.28 3.83 27.03
N TYR A 284 14.97 3.88 26.80
CA TYR A 284 14.27 3.16 25.75
C TYR A 284 14.07 4.04 24.52
N SER A 285 14.26 3.47 23.34
CA SER A 285 13.93 4.09 22.05
C SER A 285 13.29 3.07 21.13
N GLY A 286 12.21 3.46 20.45
CA GLY A 286 11.52 2.64 19.46
C GLY A 286 10.68 3.50 18.52
N SER A 287 9.83 2.87 17.71
CA SER A 287 8.92 3.60 16.82
C SER A 287 7.66 2.79 16.51
N LEU A 288 6.54 3.51 16.39
CA LEU A 288 5.28 3.05 15.80
C LEU A 288 5.16 3.38 14.31
N ALA A 289 6.10 4.15 13.75
CA ALA A 289 6.13 4.45 12.32
C ALA A 289 6.26 3.14 11.53
N GLY A 290 5.30 2.88 10.65
CA GLY A 290 5.19 1.64 9.88
C GLY A 290 4.35 0.54 10.52
N ASP A 291 3.89 0.71 11.76
CA ASP A 291 2.95 -0.23 12.40
C ASP A 291 1.49 0.10 12.09
N ALA A 292 1.22 1.17 11.35
CA ALA A 292 -0.11 1.56 10.89
C ALA A 292 -0.04 2.07 9.45
N SER A 293 -1.17 1.98 8.76
CA SER A 293 -1.35 2.46 7.39
C SER A 293 -2.75 3.04 7.22
N ASP A 294 -2.87 4.01 6.32
CA ASP A 294 -4.14 4.44 5.75
C ASP A 294 -4.27 3.91 4.33
N VAL A 295 -5.49 3.60 3.91
CA VAL A 295 -5.79 3.23 2.52
C VAL A 295 -5.92 4.49 1.64
N ASP A 296 -6.22 5.64 2.25
CA ASP A 296 -6.31 6.92 1.58
C ASP A 296 -4.94 7.42 1.12
N ALA A 297 -4.85 7.71 -0.18
CA ALA A 297 -3.60 8.09 -0.79
C ALA A 297 -3.17 9.51 -0.39
N GLY A 298 -2.02 9.60 0.30
CA GLY A 298 -1.43 10.87 0.71
C GLY A 298 -1.77 11.29 2.14
N ASP A 299 -2.51 10.46 2.87
CA ASP A 299 -2.85 10.73 4.25
C ASP A 299 -1.65 10.72 5.19
N THR A 300 -1.69 11.62 6.17
CA THR A 300 -0.61 11.78 7.16
C THR A 300 -1.06 11.25 8.50
N LEU A 301 -0.32 10.27 9.02
CA LEU A 301 -0.62 9.60 10.28
C LEU A 301 0.04 10.29 11.47
N THR A 302 -0.75 10.57 12.49
CA THR A 302 -0.30 11.11 13.78
C THR A 302 -0.51 10.09 14.88
N PHE A 303 0.53 9.79 15.64
CA PHE A 303 0.51 8.83 16.74
C PHE A 303 0.41 9.51 18.10
N SER A 304 -0.25 8.83 19.04
CA SER A 304 -0.31 9.29 20.43
C SER A 304 -0.46 8.12 21.41
N LYS A 305 -0.18 8.40 22.68
CA LYS A 305 -0.46 7.50 23.79
C LYS A 305 -1.77 7.92 24.44
N VAL A 306 -2.71 7.00 24.54
CA VAL A 306 -3.99 7.18 25.21
C VAL A 306 -3.91 6.76 26.68
N GLY A 307 -3.18 5.68 26.97
CA GLY A 307 -3.05 5.13 28.32
C GLY A 307 -1.84 4.22 28.54
N GLY A 308 -1.59 3.85 29.80
CA GLY A 308 -0.51 2.94 30.22
C GLY A 308 0.58 3.61 31.09
N PRO A 309 1.59 2.82 31.55
CA PRO A 309 2.64 3.26 32.47
C PRO A 309 3.34 4.56 32.05
N ALA A 310 3.64 5.46 32.99
CA ALA A 310 4.10 6.82 32.68
C ALA A 310 5.46 6.89 31.98
N TRP A 311 6.30 5.86 32.12
CA TRP A 311 7.68 5.88 31.65
C TRP A 311 7.81 5.99 30.11
N LEU A 312 6.82 5.51 29.35
CA LEU A 312 6.83 5.56 27.89
C LEU A 312 6.06 6.78 27.36
N SER A 313 6.70 7.55 26.49
CA SER A 313 6.12 8.63 25.69
C SER A 313 6.01 8.23 24.22
N VAL A 314 4.96 8.71 23.54
CA VAL A 314 4.72 8.53 22.10
C VAL A 314 4.67 9.91 21.46
N ALA A 315 5.58 10.19 20.52
CA ALA A 315 5.58 11.42 19.76
C ALA A 315 4.61 11.34 18.55
N PRO A 316 4.15 12.48 18.00
CA PRO A 316 3.25 12.54 16.84
C PRO A 316 3.74 11.75 15.61
N ASN A 317 5.04 11.65 15.39
CA ASN A 317 5.64 10.89 14.29
C ASN A 317 5.82 9.39 14.61
N GLY A 318 5.28 8.91 15.73
CA GLY A 318 5.39 7.53 16.18
C GLY A 318 6.64 7.20 16.99
N ALA A 319 7.58 8.13 17.19
CA ALA A 319 8.77 7.85 17.98
C ALA A 319 8.42 7.52 19.44
N LEU A 320 8.99 6.42 19.96
CA LEU A 320 8.84 5.96 21.33
C LEU A 320 10.09 6.33 22.12
N SER A 321 9.91 6.91 23.31
CA SER A 321 11.02 7.25 24.21
C SER A 321 10.63 7.14 25.68
N GLY A 322 11.56 6.80 26.55
CA GLY A 322 11.28 6.67 27.98
C GLY A 322 12.41 6.07 28.80
N THR A 323 12.23 5.98 30.11
CA THR A 323 13.13 5.23 31.01
C THR A 323 12.28 4.53 32.07
N PRO A 324 12.09 3.21 32.01
CA PRO A 324 11.30 2.48 33.01
C PRO A 324 12.01 2.47 34.36
N GLY A 325 11.24 2.58 35.45
CA GLY A 325 11.74 2.49 36.82
C GLY A 325 11.57 1.10 37.41
N ALA A 326 12.02 0.93 38.67
CA ALA A 326 11.91 -0.33 39.41
C ALA A 326 10.48 -0.88 39.51
N GLY A 327 9.47 0.00 39.54
CA GLY A 327 8.06 -0.38 39.58
C GLY A 327 7.51 -0.90 38.26
N ASP A 328 8.25 -0.76 37.16
CA ASP A 328 7.82 -1.14 35.82
C ASP A 328 8.32 -2.53 35.40
N ALA A 329 9.05 -3.27 36.25
CA ALA A 329 9.58 -4.59 35.90
C ALA A 329 8.46 -5.58 35.47
N GLY A 330 8.69 -6.29 34.37
CA GLY A 330 7.72 -7.22 33.77
C GLY A 330 6.97 -6.65 32.56
N LEU A 331 5.86 -7.28 32.18
CA LEU A 331 5.10 -6.90 30.98
C LEU A 331 4.31 -5.60 31.21
N ASN A 332 4.63 -4.59 30.42
CA ASN A 332 3.91 -3.31 30.39
C ASN A 332 2.99 -3.26 29.17
N THR A 333 1.79 -2.70 29.36
CA THR A 333 0.79 -2.52 28.30
C THR A 333 0.40 -1.06 28.19
N PHE A 334 0.27 -0.57 26.96
CA PHE A 334 -0.09 0.80 26.63
C PHE A 334 -1.21 0.79 25.61
N THR A 335 -2.13 1.74 25.70
CA THR A 335 -3.10 2.02 24.62
C THR A 335 -2.51 3.12 23.78
N VAL A 336 -2.27 2.84 22.50
CA VAL A 336 -1.74 3.82 21.53
C VAL A 336 -2.77 4.03 20.43
N ARG A 337 -2.80 5.24 19.88
CA ARG A 337 -3.73 5.68 18.85
C ARG A 337 -2.97 6.17 17.63
N VAL A 338 -3.48 5.84 16.45
CA VAL A 338 -3.12 6.48 15.19
C VAL A 338 -4.32 7.27 14.69
N THR A 339 -4.10 8.48 14.19
CA THR A 339 -5.16 9.40 13.73
C THR A 339 -4.74 10.03 12.42
N ASP A 340 -5.65 10.10 11.46
CA ASP A 340 -5.45 10.73 10.16
C ASP A 340 -5.67 12.26 10.22
N ALA A 341 -5.68 12.92 9.05
CA ALA A 341 -5.90 14.35 8.95
C ALA A 341 -7.38 14.75 9.14
N ALA A 342 -8.33 13.84 8.90
CA ALA A 342 -9.76 14.06 9.11
C ALA A 342 -10.21 13.80 10.56
N ASN A 343 -9.30 13.35 11.43
CA ASN A 343 -9.53 12.93 12.81
C ASN A 343 -10.23 11.58 12.98
N ALA A 344 -10.31 10.75 11.93
CA ALA A 344 -10.64 9.35 12.13
C ALA A 344 -9.41 8.62 12.70
N PHE A 345 -9.64 7.56 13.47
CA PHE A 345 -8.59 6.96 14.28
C PHE A 345 -8.83 5.47 14.54
N ASP A 346 -7.73 4.79 14.85
CA ASP A 346 -7.70 3.43 15.37
C ASP A 346 -6.83 3.37 16.63
N GLU A 347 -7.13 2.42 17.52
CA GLU A 347 -6.42 2.20 18.78
C GLU A 347 -6.00 0.74 18.93
N THR A 348 -4.80 0.51 19.44
CA THR A 348 -4.27 -0.85 19.68
C THR A 348 -3.55 -0.94 21.02
N THR A 349 -3.37 -2.18 21.49
CA THR A 349 -2.54 -2.45 22.67
C THR A 349 -1.07 -2.62 22.28
N LEU A 350 -0.18 -1.77 22.80
CA LEU A 350 1.28 -1.92 22.71
C LEU A 350 1.84 -2.64 23.93
N ARG A 351 2.73 -3.62 23.70
CA ARG A 351 3.41 -4.42 24.73
C ARG A 351 4.92 -4.23 24.71
N ILE A 352 5.49 -4.00 25.89
CA ILE A 352 6.94 -3.94 26.12
C ILE A 352 7.26 -4.64 27.45
N THR A 353 8.18 -5.58 27.46
CA THR A 353 8.66 -6.18 28.72
C THR A 353 9.80 -5.34 29.27
N VAL A 354 9.80 -5.04 30.56
CA VAL A 354 10.93 -4.40 31.25
C VAL A 354 11.71 -5.46 32.01
N ILE A 355 13.00 -5.58 31.71
CA ILE A 355 13.94 -6.46 32.39
C ILE A 355 14.49 -5.72 33.62
N ALA A 356 14.34 -6.32 34.81
CA ALA A 356 14.80 -5.74 36.07
C ALA A 356 16.34 -5.64 36.15
N ALA A 357 16.85 -4.65 36.87
CA ALA A 357 18.29 -4.48 37.10
C ALA A 357 18.86 -5.60 38.02
N PRO A 358 20.12 -6.04 37.83
CA PRO A 358 20.73 -7.04 38.69
C PRO A 358 20.94 -6.49 40.12
N SER A 359 20.53 -7.26 41.13
CA SER A 359 20.75 -6.93 42.55
C SER A 359 22.22 -7.19 42.97
N PRO A 360 22.85 -6.36 43.82
CA PRO A 360 24.21 -6.61 44.29
C PRO A 360 24.27 -7.81 45.26
N THR A 361 25.20 -8.75 45.01
CA THR A 361 25.46 -9.92 45.86
C THR A 361 26.17 -9.50 47.17
N PRO A 362 25.79 -10.02 48.36
CA PRO A 362 26.48 -9.71 49.61
C PRO A 362 27.87 -10.39 49.69
N THR A 363 28.89 -9.67 50.15
CA THR A 363 30.23 -10.18 50.45
C THR A 363 30.22 -11.01 51.76
N PRO A 364 30.88 -12.20 51.84
CA PRO A 364 30.93 -12.98 53.07
C PRO A 364 31.78 -12.29 54.15
N SER A 365 31.36 -12.38 55.42
CA SER A 365 32.07 -11.83 56.59
C SER A 365 33.21 -12.76 57.07
N PRO A 366 34.30 -12.24 57.66
CA PRO A 366 35.41 -13.06 58.17
C PRO A 366 34.99 -14.01 59.30
N VAL A 367 35.59 -15.20 59.35
CA VAL A 367 35.43 -16.23 60.37
C VAL A 367 36.64 -16.25 61.29
N THR A 368 36.45 -16.20 62.61
CA THR A 368 37.55 -16.34 63.59
C THR A 368 37.94 -17.81 63.77
N LEU A 369 39.19 -18.14 63.50
CA LEU A 369 39.78 -19.47 63.64
C LEU A 369 40.54 -19.64 64.96
N LEU A 370 41.15 -18.57 65.47
CA LEU A 370 41.83 -18.51 66.77
C LEU A 370 41.55 -17.17 67.42
N SER A 371 41.31 -17.17 68.73
CA SER A 371 41.29 -15.96 69.55
C SER A 371 41.72 -16.34 70.96
N ASP A 372 42.79 -15.75 71.45
CA ASP A 372 43.35 -16.07 72.76
C ASP A 372 44.14 -14.90 73.36
N GLY A 373 43.72 -14.46 74.54
CA GLY A 373 44.46 -13.53 75.41
C GLY A 373 45.05 -14.23 76.62
N PHE A 374 45.24 -15.56 76.55
CA PHE A 374 45.91 -16.37 77.58
C PHE A 374 45.23 -16.38 78.98
N GLU A 375 43.95 -16.05 79.04
CA GLU A 375 43.17 -15.99 80.30
C GLU A 375 42.83 -17.37 80.88
N THR A 376 42.75 -18.40 80.05
CA THR A 376 42.24 -19.73 80.40
C THR A 376 43.29 -20.85 80.36
N ASN A 377 44.59 -20.49 80.38
CA ASN A 377 45.77 -21.33 80.11
C ASN A 377 46.12 -21.43 78.62
N PHE A 378 47.17 -22.16 78.28
CA PHE A 378 47.60 -22.43 76.90
C PHE A 378 46.74 -23.52 76.24
N ASP A 379 45.42 -23.39 76.32
CA ASP A 379 44.46 -24.42 75.89
C ASP A 379 44.33 -24.58 74.36
N LYS A 380 44.80 -23.59 73.60
CA LYS A 380 44.80 -23.58 72.12
C LYS A 380 46.20 -23.74 71.52
N TRP A 381 47.15 -24.23 72.31
CA TRP A 381 48.56 -24.33 71.96
C TRP A 381 49.07 -25.75 72.25
N THR A 382 49.60 -26.43 71.22
CA THR A 382 49.71 -27.90 71.15
C THR A 382 50.73 -28.53 72.12
N ASP A 383 51.44 -27.76 72.94
CA ASP A 383 52.30 -28.30 74.01
C ASP A 383 52.07 -27.67 75.39
N GLY A 384 50.93 -27.00 75.61
CA GLY A 384 50.56 -26.47 76.94
C GLY A 384 51.49 -25.41 77.53
N GLY A 385 52.31 -24.78 76.68
CA GLY A 385 53.53 -24.10 77.09
C GLY A 385 54.55 -25.16 77.47
N THR A 386 55.70 -25.18 76.78
CA THR A 386 56.85 -25.86 77.38
C THR A 386 57.11 -25.26 78.76
N THR A 387 57.95 -25.88 79.58
CA THR A 387 58.27 -25.36 80.92
C THR A 387 58.80 -23.92 80.96
N ASP A 388 59.01 -23.31 79.79
CA ASP A 388 59.74 -22.06 79.59
C ASP A 388 58.84 -20.92 79.08
N TRP A 389 57.62 -21.22 78.57
CA TRP A 389 56.58 -20.21 78.35
C TRP A 389 55.59 -20.24 79.52
N ASP A 390 55.52 -19.15 80.27
CA ASP A 390 54.64 -19.04 81.42
C ASP A 390 53.54 -17.99 81.23
N ARG A 391 52.47 -18.16 82.00
CA ARG A 391 51.43 -17.13 82.11
C ARG A 391 51.90 -16.06 83.07
N ASN A 392 52.15 -14.89 82.52
CA ASN A 392 52.72 -13.78 83.25
C ASN A 392 51.65 -12.75 83.63
N THR A 393 51.86 -12.07 84.75
CA THR A 393 50.96 -11.01 85.26
C THR A 393 51.64 -9.65 85.39
N SER A 394 52.97 -9.57 85.25
CA SER A 394 53.69 -8.31 85.31
C SER A 394 53.45 -7.48 84.06
N GLN A 395 53.62 -8.08 82.87
CA GLN A 395 53.27 -7.46 81.60
C GLN A 395 52.05 -8.17 81.00
N LYS A 396 51.09 -7.37 80.52
CA LYS A 396 49.91 -7.80 79.75
C LYS A 396 49.37 -6.59 78.98
N TYR A 397 48.81 -6.80 77.81
CA TYR A 397 48.21 -5.74 77.01
C TYR A 397 46.75 -5.53 77.40
N THR A 398 45.97 -6.60 77.42
CA THR A 398 44.63 -6.61 78.03
C THR A 398 44.49 -7.74 79.04
N GLY A 399 43.30 -7.90 79.62
CA GLY A 399 43.04 -8.98 80.55
C GLY A 399 43.91 -8.97 81.82
N ALA A 400 44.15 -10.16 82.35
CA ALA A 400 44.95 -10.39 83.54
C ALA A 400 46.27 -11.10 83.24
N TYR A 401 46.43 -11.70 82.06
CA TYR A 401 47.58 -12.52 81.71
C TYR A 401 48.07 -12.27 80.28
N SER A 402 49.36 -12.52 80.06
CA SER A 402 49.92 -12.72 78.72
C SER A 402 50.78 -13.98 78.71
N ALA A 403 51.15 -14.46 77.52
CA ALA A 403 52.23 -15.43 77.38
C ALA A 403 53.57 -14.72 77.58
N HIS A 404 54.53 -15.36 78.24
CA HIS A 404 55.86 -14.81 78.52
C HIS A 404 56.94 -15.85 78.34
N ALA A 405 58.11 -15.43 77.86
CA ALA A 405 59.35 -16.19 77.85
C ALA A 405 60.51 -15.29 78.27
N GLY A 406 61.33 -15.72 79.24
CA GLY A 406 62.51 -14.97 79.75
C GLY A 406 63.83 -15.77 79.77
N SER A 407 63.78 -16.99 79.24
CA SER A 407 64.89 -17.89 78.88
C SER A 407 64.24 -19.15 78.30
N ALA A 408 63.92 -19.16 77.02
CA ALA A 408 63.13 -20.24 76.43
C ALA A 408 63.97 -21.13 75.52
N ASP A 409 63.94 -22.44 75.75
CA ASP A 409 64.55 -23.43 74.86
C ASP A 409 63.52 -23.95 73.82
N ASN A 410 62.32 -23.34 73.75
CA ASN A 410 61.18 -23.87 72.99
C ASN A 410 60.19 -22.79 72.49
N ASP A 411 59.38 -23.19 71.51
CA ASP A 411 58.43 -22.31 70.80
C ASP A 411 56.97 -22.43 71.29
N LEU A 412 56.22 -21.33 71.20
CA LEU A 412 54.77 -21.31 71.46
C LEU A 412 54.00 -21.57 70.15
N ILE A 413 53.43 -22.78 70.00
CA ILE A 413 52.81 -23.26 68.75
C ILE A 413 51.29 -23.45 68.91
N SER A 414 50.49 -22.87 68.00
CA SER A 414 49.04 -23.01 68.03
C SER A 414 48.59 -24.43 67.66
N ASP A 415 47.37 -24.79 68.07
CA ASP A 415 46.64 -25.92 67.50
C ASP A 415 46.42 -25.78 66.00
N ASN A 416 46.11 -26.91 65.36
CA ASN A 416 45.80 -26.97 63.93
C ASN A 416 44.54 -26.13 63.62
N LEU A 417 44.74 -25.08 62.83
CA LEU A 417 43.70 -24.24 62.26
C LEU A 417 43.37 -24.72 60.84
N ASN A 418 42.09 -24.89 60.53
CA ASN A 418 41.65 -25.25 59.18
C ASN A 418 41.40 -23.98 58.35
N THR A 419 42.31 -23.70 57.43
CA THR A 419 42.25 -22.54 56.54
C THR A 419 41.87 -22.90 55.10
N THR A 420 41.43 -24.14 54.84
CA THR A 420 40.95 -24.54 53.51
C THR A 420 39.65 -23.83 53.12
N GLY A 421 39.54 -23.46 51.85
CA GLY A 421 38.33 -22.82 51.31
C GLY A 421 38.26 -21.30 51.51
N TYR A 422 39.16 -20.72 52.31
CA TYR A 422 39.28 -19.28 52.45
C TYR A 422 40.24 -18.68 51.42
N SER A 423 40.06 -17.39 51.15
CA SER A 423 40.84 -16.56 50.24
C SER A 423 41.89 -15.70 50.94
N THR A 424 41.64 -15.31 52.19
CA THR A 424 42.55 -14.50 53.00
C THR A 424 42.58 -15.00 54.45
N ILE A 425 43.74 -14.94 55.10
CA ILE A 425 43.90 -15.12 56.55
C ILE A 425 44.57 -13.87 57.11
N THR A 426 44.04 -13.35 58.20
CA THR A 426 44.62 -12.23 58.97
C THR A 426 44.95 -12.71 60.37
N ILE A 427 46.20 -12.54 60.78
CA ILE A 427 46.72 -12.83 62.12
C ILE A 427 46.97 -11.49 62.79
N THR A 428 46.44 -11.29 63.98
CA THR A 428 46.65 -10.09 64.80
C THR A 428 47.08 -10.52 66.19
N PHE A 429 48.04 -9.84 66.78
CA PHE A 429 48.43 -10.05 68.18
C PHE A 429 49.17 -8.82 68.69
N TRP A 430 49.31 -8.75 70.00
CA TRP A 430 50.14 -7.76 70.68
C TRP A 430 51.39 -8.45 71.22
N TYR A 431 52.52 -7.77 71.15
CA TYR A 431 53.76 -8.26 71.73
C TYR A 431 54.56 -7.14 72.39
N ARG A 432 55.43 -7.50 73.34
CA ARG A 432 56.36 -6.60 74.02
C ARG A 432 57.69 -7.32 74.16
N ASP A 433 58.76 -6.70 73.69
CA ASP A 433 60.15 -7.09 73.93
C ASP A 433 60.76 -6.25 75.08
N ASP A 434 61.74 -6.83 75.77
CA ASP A 434 62.54 -6.19 76.84
C ASP A 434 63.94 -6.81 76.82
N ASP A 435 64.90 -6.00 76.35
CA ASP A 435 66.31 -6.30 76.15
C ASP A 435 66.54 -7.46 75.16
N ILE A 436 65.76 -7.57 74.06
CA ILE A 436 66.01 -8.55 72.99
C ILE A 436 67.02 -7.95 72.01
N ASP A 437 68.24 -8.51 71.93
CA ASP A 437 69.25 -7.96 71.03
C ASP A 437 68.86 -8.14 69.54
N ASP A 438 69.27 -7.18 68.69
CA ASP A 438 69.08 -7.22 67.21
C ASP A 438 69.67 -8.50 66.55
N ALA A 439 70.42 -9.32 67.30
CA ALA A 439 71.06 -10.55 66.82
C ALA A 439 70.21 -11.82 67.04
N ASP A 440 69.14 -11.74 67.85
CA ASP A 440 68.43 -12.92 68.34
C ASP A 440 67.26 -13.36 67.46
N ASP A 441 66.98 -12.65 66.35
CA ASP A 441 66.26 -13.18 65.19
C ASP A 441 64.97 -13.94 65.60
N ILE A 442 64.10 -13.30 66.41
CA ILE A 442 62.88 -13.93 66.94
C ILE A 442 61.70 -13.68 65.99
N TYR A 443 60.98 -14.72 65.57
CA TYR A 443 59.90 -14.58 64.58
C TYR A 443 58.53 -15.14 64.99
N LEU A 444 57.46 -14.48 64.50
CA LEU A 444 56.24 -15.18 64.12
C LEU A 444 56.53 -16.01 62.87
N GLN A 445 56.34 -17.32 62.99
CA GLN A 445 56.52 -18.26 61.90
C GLN A 445 55.20 -18.96 61.53
N LEU A 446 55.03 -19.26 60.25
CA LEU A 446 53.84 -19.92 59.72
C LEU A 446 54.14 -21.34 59.26
N TYR A 447 53.30 -22.30 59.64
CA TYR A 447 53.46 -23.70 59.23
C TYR A 447 52.81 -23.95 57.87
N ASN A 448 53.61 -24.35 56.88
CA ASN A 448 53.13 -24.68 55.53
C ASN A 448 52.74 -26.15 55.34
N GLY A 449 52.74 -26.95 56.42
CA GLY A 449 52.51 -28.39 56.35
C GLY A 449 53.75 -29.27 56.34
N SER A 450 54.94 -28.69 56.24
CA SER A 450 56.21 -29.42 56.24
C SER A 450 57.27 -28.74 57.10
N SER A 451 57.36 -27.41 57.05
CA SER A 451 58.27 -26.60 57.86
C SER A 451 57.59 -25.33 58.35
N TYR A 452 58.21 -24.65 59.30
CA TYR A 452 57.89 -23.27 59.65
C TYR A 452 58.71 -22.31 58.79
N ALA A 453 58.14 -21.16 58.47
CA ALA A 453 58.82 -20.09 57.73
C ALA A 453 58.55 -18.74 58.41
N ASN A 454 59.60 -17.94 58.53
CA ASN A 454 59.60 -16.63 59.18
C ASN A 454 58.67 -15.67 58.44
N ARG A 455 57.79 -14.99 59.17
CA ARG A 455 56.81 -14.08 58.59
C ARG A 455 56.86 -12.67 59.16
N PHE A 456 57.19 -12.53 60.44
CA PHE A 456 57.37 -11.25 61.08
C PHE A 456 58.40 -11.38 62.20
N GLU A 457 59.34 -10.46 62.27
CA GLU A 457 60.41 -10.42 63.29
C GLU A 457 59.92 -9.60 64.50
N LEU A 458 60.02 -10.15 65.70
CA LEU A 458 59.51 -9.58 66.94
C LEU A 458 60.56 -8.74 67.69
N GLY A 459 61.86 -8.94 67.45
CA GLY A 459 62.95 -8.23 68.14
C GLY A 459 63.39 -6.90 67.52
N ASN A 460 62.72 -6.42 66.47
CA ASN A 460 63.12 -5.21 65.72
C ASN A 460 62.22 -4.00 66.04
N SER A 461 61.69 -3.95 67.26
CA SER A 461 60.76 -2.91 67.72
C SER A 461 61.32 -2.12 68.90
N ALA A 462 60.58 -1.08 69.31
CA ALA A 462 61.01 -0.29 70.45
C ALA A 462 60.80 -1.09 71.75
N GLU A 463 61.92 -1.39 72.39
CA GLU A 463 62.00 -2.04 73.70
C GLU A 463 61.02 -1.46 74.71
N ASP A 464 60.61 -2.32 75.65
CA ASP A 464 59.77 -2.00 76.80
C ASP A 464 58.34 -1.54 76.50
N THR A 465 57.89 -1.59 75.23
CA THR A 465 56.56 -1.13 74.81
C THR A 465 55.76 -2.19 74.05
N TRP A 466 54.42 -2.11 74.14
CA TRP A 466 53.53 -3.03 73.44
C TRP A 466 53.32 -2.60 71.98
N HIS A 467 53.49 -3.53 71.05
CA HIS A 467 53.32 -3.36 69.62
C HIS A 467 52.23 -4.27 69.09
N GLN A 468 51.41 -3.76 68.18
CA GLN A 468 50.43 -4.56 67.46
C GLN A 468 51.04 -5.06 66.16
N CYS A 469 50.97 -6.36 65.95
CA CYS A 469 51.31 -6.97 64.67
C CYS A 469 50.03 -7.39 63.94
N VAL A 470 49.97 -7.10 62.63
CA VAL A 470 48.92 -7.57 61.73
C VAL A 470 49.57 -8.20 60.50
N VAL A 471 49.47 -9.52 60.37
CA VAL A 471 49.95 -10.28 59.21
C VAL A 471 48.76 -10.73 58.39
N THR A 472 48.68 -10.28 57.14
CA THR A 472 47.70 -10.78 56.17
C THR A 472 48.39 -11.64 55.12
N ILE A 473 47.83 -12.82 54.85
CA ILE A 473 48.26 -13.72 53.78
C ILE A 473 47.06 -14.02 52.87
N ASN A 474 47.33 -14.12 51.57
CA ASN A 474 46.30 -14.38 50.56
C ASN A 474 46.50 -15.76 49.94
N ASN A 475 45.42 -16.43 49.55
CA ASN A 475 45.45 -17.75 48.92
C ASN A 475 45.90 -17.65 47.45
N SER A 476 47.12 -17.14 47.27
CA SER A 476 47.73 -16.85 45.99
C SER A 476 49.25 -16.76 46.17
N GLY A 477 49.99 -16.99 45.08
CA GLY A 477 51.45 -16.90 45.09
C GLY A 477 52.11 -17.82 46.13
N GLY A 478 53.17 -17.33 46.77
CA GLY A 478 53.93 -18.08 47.79
C GLY A 478 53.16 -18.35 49.08
N ASP A 479 52.08 -17.61 49.36
CA ASP A 479 51.30 -17.75 50.60
C ASP A 479 50.20 -18.83 50.49
N ALA A 480 49.87 -19.30 49.27
CA ALA A 480 48.88 -20.35 49.05
C ALA A 480 49.17 -21.65 49.82
N GLN A 481 50.44 -21.91 50.15
CA GLN A 481 50.86 -23.07 50.94
C GLN A 481 50.29 -23.12 52.36
N TYR A 482 49.84 -21.98 52.91
CA TYR A 482 49.27 -21.85 54.26
C TYR A 482 47.75 -22.07 54.33
N PHE A 483 47.06 -22.22 53.20
CA PHE A 483 45.60 -22.45 53.12
C PHE A 483 45.30 -23.96 53.14
N ARG A 484 45.33 -24.56 54.33
CA ARG A 484 45.32 -26.00 54.58
C ARG A 484 44.67 -26.36 55.91
N SER A 485 44.33 -27.63 56.10
CA SER A 485 43.59 -28.09 57.28
C SER A 485 44.42 -28.15 58.57
N ASN A 486 45.74 -28.06 58.46
CA ASN A 486 46.69 -28.12 59.57
C ASN A 486 47.61 -26.89 59.63
N PHE A 487 47.09 -25.72 59.25
CA PHE A 487 47.81 -24.47 59.40
C PHE A 487 48.05 -24.18 60.88
N ARG A 488 49.23 -23.64 61.22
CA ARG A 488 49.59 -23.28 62.60
C ARG A 488 50.44 -22.03 62.58
N ILE A 489 50.33 -21.24 63.64
CA ILE A 489 51.23 -20.13 63.93
C ILE A 489 52.17 -20.53 65.06
N LYS A 490 53.38 -19.97 65.04
CA LYS A 490 54.39 -20.21 66.04
C LYS A 490 55.09 -18.91 66.40
N PHE A 491 55.15 -18.62 67.69
CA PHE A 491 56.07 -17.61 68.22
C PHE A 491 57.35 -18.32 68.64
N GLU A 492 58.45 -17.93 68.00
CA GLU A 492 59.76 -18.49 68.29
C GLU A 492 60.22 -18.07 69.69
N GLY A 493 60.70 -19.03 70.47
CA GLY A 493 61.22 -18.78 71.81
C GLY A 493 62.67 -19.22 72.00
N THR A 494 63.18 -20.07 71.11
CA THR A 494 64.51 -20.72 71.23
C THR A 494 65.72 -19.78 71.16
N SER A 495 65.49 -18.53 70.79
CA SER A 495 66.54 -17.50 70.69
C SER A 495 66.45 -16.46 71.81
N ILE A 496 65.59 -16.67 72.82
CA ILE A 496 65.47 -15.75 73.96
C ILE A 496 66.52 -16.13 75.01
N ASP A 497 67.57 -15.32 75.11
CA ASP A 497 68.70 -15.51 76.01
C ASP A 497 68.39 -15.06 77.46
N SER A 498 69.27 -15.45 78.40
CA SER A 498 69.09 -15.11 79.81
C SER A 498 69.25 -13.60 80.05
N GLY A 499 68.14 -12.94 80.36
CA GLY A 499 68.09 -11.50 80.58
C GLY A 499 67.06 -10.81 79.68
N GLU A 500 66.75 -11.43 78.55
CA GLU A 500 65.78 -10.95 77.57
C GLU A 500 64.38 -11.45 77.92
N ASN A 501 63.33 -10.72 77.54
CA ASN A 501 61.96 -11.15 77.78
C ASN A 501 61.03 -10.82 76.60
N LEU A 502 60.17 -11.77 76.23
CA LEU A 502 59.11 -11.58 75.24
C LEU A 502 57.74 -11.86 75.87
N TRP A 503 56.80 -10.93 75.68
CA TRP A 503 55.40 -11.16 76.00
C TRP A 503 54.53 -11.14 74.74
N ILE A 504 53.56 -12.06 74.65
CA ILE A 504 52.55 -12.13 73.58
C ILE A 504 51.16 -12.09 74.21
N ASP A 505 50.25 -11.32 73.62
CA ASP A 505 48.88 -11.16 74.10
C ASP A 505 47.88 -10.95 72.93
N ASP A 506 46.59 -11.15 73.22
CA ASP A 506 45.46 -10.89 72.30
C ASP A 506 45.64 -11.43 70.87
N VAL A 507 46.03 -12.70 70.76
CA VAL A 507 46.21 -13.38 69.48
C VAL A 507 44.87 -13.66 68.82
N SER A 508 44.70 -13.29 67.56
CA SER A 508 43.53 -13.58 66.75
C SER A 508 43.94 -14.01 65.35
N VAL A 509 43.31 -15.07 64.83
CA VAL A 509 43.43 -15.50 63.43
C VAL A 509 42.04 -15.53 62.83
N THR A 510 41.78 -14.74 61.80
CA THR A 510 40.51 -14.69 61.07
C THR A 510 40.71 -15.05 59.60
N ALA A 511 39.73 -15.70 58.96
CA ALA A 511 39.80 -16.07 57.54
C ALA A 511 38.54 -15.64 56.77
N GLN A 512 38.69 -15.28 55.49
CA GLN A 512 37.61 -14.80 54.62
C GLN A 512 37.59 -15.52 53.28
#